data_AF-A0A8J4FS48-F1
#
_entry.id   AF-A0A8J4FS48-F1
#
_cell.length_a   1.000
_cell.length_b   1.000
_cell.length_c   1.000
_cell.angle_alpha   90.00
_cell.angle_beta   90.00
_cell.angle_gamma   90.00
#
_symmetry.space_group_name_H-M   'P 1'
#
loop_
_entity.id
_entity.type
_entity.pdbx_description
1 polymer ?
#
loop_
_entity_poly.entity_id
_entity_poly.type
_entity_poly.pdbx_seq_one_letter_code
_entity_poly.pdbx_strand_id
1 'polypeptide(L)'
;WHSGKNGWEYEDYSTAMGRGDACPNAAEISRLGWASAAEGGDAIDSSILTQPGVAVSFVLPATYLTGDNNYLRVTPDWLPEYADANVAKNLYIAVRVNKGGDAQMNSDYANKVNVHEVNATMDNNYPQRIYQYTDRKISFLALAPALSRVNLTAYKLSVYGGSWVDVDTLKVHLCRYDVTPLECPSLPVIEKWQSPRPPSPRPPPNPRPPKPPSTPPRPPSPPPNPRPPSPNAVSTTFAPPPPNPRPSPPPRARRAAGRRRPA
;
A
#
# COMPACT_ATOMS: atom_id res chain seq x y z
N TRP A 1 9.15 3.96 17.66
CA TRP A 1 8.86 3.17 16.46
C TRP A 1 10.20 2.78 15.91
N HIS A 2 10.66 1.59 16.22
CA HIS A 2 11.94 1.09 15.81
C HIS A 2 11.70 -0.23 15.08
N SER A 3 12.46 -0.45 14.01
CA SER A 3 12.45 -1.73 13.32
C SER A 3 13.70 -2.51 13.68
N GLY A 4 13.50 -3.77 14.02
CA GLY A 4 14.56 -4.71 14.37
C GLY A 4 14.78 -5.79 13.32
N LYS A 5 15.75 -6.65 13.58
CA LYS A 5 15.97 -7.88 12.82
C LYS A 5 16.59 -8.91 13.75
N ASN A 6 16.17 -10.17 13.65
CA ASN A 6 16.70 -11.28 14.46
C ASN A 6 16.67 -11.03 15.98
N GLY A 7 15.62 -10.34 16.47
CA GLY A 7 15.47 -10.01 17.89
C GLY A 7 16.25 -8.78 18.38
N TRP A 8 16.98 -8.09 17.49
CA TRP A 8 17.77 -6.91 17.83
C TRP A 8 17.13 -5.64 17.28
N GLU A 9 16.86 -4.68 18.16
CA GLU A 9 16.32 -3.37 17.78
C GLU A 9 17.35 -2.60 16.92
N TYR A 10 16.85 -1.85 15.92
CA TYR A 10 17.63 -1.11 14.94
C TYR A 10 18.43 -1.92 13.91
N GLU A 11 18.44 -3.25 13.98
CA GLU A 11 19.16 -4.09 13.01
C GLU A 11 18.38 -4.31 11.69
N ASP A 12 17.27 -3.60 11.49
CA ASP A 12 16.60 -3.53 10.20
C ASP A 12 17.27 -2.48 9.29
N TYR A 13 17.95 -2.93 8.25
CA TYR A 13 18.59 -2.06 7.25
C TYR A 13 17.68 -1.74 6.05
N SER A 14 16.39 -2.13 6.11
CA SER A 14 15.38 -1.87 5.07
C SER A 14 14.52 -0.62 5.32
N THR A 15 14.74 0.09 6.42
CA THR A 15 13.97 1.28 6.84
C THR A 15 14.82 2.24 7.68
N ALA A 16 14.52 3.53 7.59
CA ALA A 16 15.05 4.59 8.46
C ALA A 16 14.70 4.43 9.94
N MET A 17 13.67 3.65 10.30
CA MET A 17 13.36 3.35 11.70
C MET A 17 14.23 2.24 12.29
N GLY A 18 15.07 1.60 11.45
CA GLY A 18 16.18 0.77 11.88
C GLY A 18 17.52 1.50 11.69
N ARG A 19 18.38 0.95 10.85
CA ARG A 19 19.66 1.56 10.43
C ARG A 19 19.79 1.73 8.91
N GLY A 20 18.71 1.49 8.18
CA GLY A 20 18.69 1.61 6.73
C GLY A 20 18.63 3.06 6.27
N ASP A 21 19.25 3.35 5.11
CA ASP A 21 19.02 4.59 4.37
C ASP A 21 17.88 4.38 3.37
N ALA A 22 16.66 4.33 3.91
CA ALA A 22 15.45 4.00 3.17
C ALA A 22 14.23 4.63 3.84
N CYS A 23 13.12 4.75 3.12
CA CYS A 23 11.85 5.17 3.70
C CYS A 23 11.34 4.19 4.78
N PRO A 24 10.40 4.64 5.64
CA PRO A 24 9.72 3.75 6.56
C PRO A 24 9.07 2.55 5.85
N ASN A 25 9.08 1.38 6.49
CA ASN A 25 8.47 0.16 5.94
C ASN A 25 6.93 0.21 6.00
N ALA A 26 6.26 -0.78 5.40
CA ALA A 26 4.80 -0.86 5.32
C ALA A 26 4.10 -0.81 6.69
N ALA A 27 4.66 -1.46 7.71
CA ALA A 27 4.11 -1.44 9.07
C ALA A 27 4.25 -0.04 9.73
N GLU A 28 5.23 0.76 9.32
CA GLU A 28 5.42 2.12 9.82
C GLU A 28 4.51 3.12 9.09
N ILE A 29 4.48 3.08 7.75
CA ILE A 29 3.67 4.02 6.96
C ILE A 29 2.17 3.77 7.12
N SER A 30 1.74 2.52 7.34
CA SER A 30 0.35 2.19 7.70
C SER A 30 -0.04 2.86 9.02
N ARG A 31 0.86 2.89 10.01
CA ARG A 31 0.63 3.53 11.31
C ARG A 31 0.42 5.04 11.19
N LEU A 32 1.19 5.66 10.30
CA LEU A 32 1.17 7.09 10.09
C LEU A 32 -0.02 7.54 9.24
N GLY A 33 -0.80 6.59 8.68
CA GLY A 33 -1.84 6.88 7.70
C GLY A 33 -1.27 7.37 6.37
N TRP A 34 0.01 7.10 6.10
CA TRP A 34 0.68 7.47 4.86
C TRP A 34 0.51 6.42 3.77
N ALA A 35 0.00 5.23 4.14
CA ALA A 35 -0.35 4.22 3.18
C ALA A 35 -1.65 3.48 3.50
N SER A 36 -2.31 2.99 2.46
CA SER A 36 -3.45 2.09 2.53
C SER A 36 -3.09 0.69 1.99
N ALA A 37 -3.71 -0.33 2.58
CA ALA A 37 -3.54 -1.70 2.12
C ALA A 37 -4.17 -1.85 0.73
N ALA A 38 -3.69 -2.81 -0.06
CA ALA A 38 -4.36 -3.19 -1.30
C ALA A 38 -5.80 -3.63 -1.03
N GLU A 39 -6.66 -3.53 -2.05
CA GLU A 39 -8.04 -4.03 -1.96
C GLU A 39 -8.07 -5.49 -1.51
N GLY A 40 -8.81 -5.77 -0.42
CA GLY A 40 -8.86 -7.10 0.21
C GLY A 40 -7.57 -7.52 0.95
N GLY A 41 -6.63 -6.60 1.14
CA GLY A 41 -5.30 -6.85 1.70
C GLY A 41 -5.06 -6.27 3.10
N ASP A 42 -6.07 -5.71 3.78
CA ASP A 42 -5.94 -5.07 5.10
C ASP A 42 -6.03 -6.04 6.29
N ALA A 43 -6.60 -7.23 6.07
CA ALA A 43 -6.68 -8.32 7.04
C ALA A 43 -6.80 -9.68 6.33
N ILE A 44 -5.67 -10.18 5.80
CA ILE A 44 -5.60 -11.49 5.17
C ILE A 44 -5.48 -12.56 6.26
N ASP A 45 -6.55 -13.30 6.50
CA ASP A 45 -6.68 -14.36 7.51
C ASP A 45 -7.19 -15.68 6.90
N SER A 46 -7.63 -16.62 7.73
CA SER A 46 -8.23 -17.89 7.32
C SER A 46 -9.53 -17.73 6.51
N SER A 47 -10.20 -16.58 6.54
CA SER A 47 -11.38 -16.31 5.72
C SER A 47 -11.03 -15.93 4.28
N ILE A 48 -9.84 -15.37 4.05
CA ILE A 48 -9.31 -15.06 2.71
C ILE A 48 -8.49 -16.24 2.18
N LEU A 49 -7.57 -16.77 2.99
CA LEU A 49 -6.78 -17.96 2.70
C LEU A 49 -7.52 -19.21 3.18
N THR A 50 -8.75 -19.41 2.69
CA THR A 50 -9.68 -20.45 3.15
C THR A 50 -9.11 -21.86 3.09
N GLN A 51 -8.45 -22.18 1.98
CA GLN A 51 -7.93 -23.51 1.71
C GLN A 51 -6.39 -23.51 1.70
N PRO A 52 -5.74 -24.40 2.46
CA PRO A 52 -4.32 -24.69 2.31
C PRO A 52 -4.01 -25.08 0.85
N GLY A 53 -2.83 -24.69 0.37
CA GLY A 53 -2.38 -24.99 -0.98
C GLY A 53 -3.03 -24.14 -2.08
N VAL A 54 -3.91 -23.20 -1.75
CA VAL A 54 -4.51 -22.28 -2.72
C VAL A 54 -3.85 -20.91 -2.62
N ALA A 55 -3.30 -20.43 -3.73
CA ALA A 55 -2.65 -19.13 -3.79
C ALA A 55 -3.67 -18.01 -4.08
N VAL A 56 -3.65 -16.96 -3.27
CA VAL A 56 -4.33 -15.68 -3.52
C VAL A 56 -3.31 -14.66 -4.02
N SER A 57 -3.73 -13.66 -4.78
CA SER A 57 -2.78 -12.79 -5.47
C SER A 57 -3.23 -11.34 -5.54
N PHE A 58 -2.22 -10.49 -5.51
CA PHE A 58 -2.33 -9.05 -5.42
C PHE A 58 -1.36 -8.42 -6.40
N VAL A 59 -1.67 -7.20 -6.84
CA VAL A 59 -0.76 -6.38 -7.63
C VAL A 59 -0.38 -5.20 -6.75
N LEU A 60 0.90 -5.13 -6.37
CA LEU A 60 1.39 -4.13 -5.44
C LEU A 60 2.34 -3.16 -6.16
N PRO A 61 2.02 -1.86 -6.20
CA PRO A 61 3.01 -0.86 -6.57
C PRO A 61 4.10 -0.77 -5.49
N ALA A 62 5.33 -0.44 -5.89
CA ALA A 62 6.37 -0.14 -4.94
C ALA A 62 5.98 1.04 -4.03
N THR A 63 6.38 0.99 -2.76
CA THR A 63 5.94 1.96 -1.74
C THR A 63 6.32 3.41 -2.04
N TYR A 64 7.34 3.66 -2.87
CA TYR A 64 7.72 5.02 -3.28
C TYR A 64 6.80 5.61 -4.36
N LEU A 65 6.05 4.78 -5.10
CA LEU A 65 5.19 5.22 -6.21
C LEU A 65 3.92 5.90 -5.70
N THR A 66 3.34 5.34 -4.65
CA THR A 66 2.04 5.77 -4.12
C THR A 66 1.92 5.37 -2.65
N GLY A 67 1.15 6.13 -1.88
CA GLY A 67 0.67 5.70 -0.57
C GLY A 67 -0.48 4.69 -0.68
N ASP A 68 -1.20 4.66 -1.80
CA ASP A 68 -2.42 3.87 -1.90
C ASP A 68 -2.17 2.44 -2.38
N ASN A 69 -2.86 1.48 -1.75
CA ASN A 69 -2.88 0.07 -2.16
C ASN A 69 -1.50 -0.59 -2.26
N ASN A 70 -0.53 -0.19 -1.44
CA ASN A 70 0.89 -0.54 -1.63
C ASN A 70 1.42 -1.62 -0.66
N TYR A 71 0.57 -2.15 0.22
CA TYR A 71 0.94 -3.22 1.13
C TYR A 71 -0.19 -4.23 1.37
N LEU A 72 0.17 -5.38 1.91
CA LEU A 72 -0.74 -6.37 2.46
C LEU A 72 -0.47 -6.54 3.96
N ARG A 73 -1.51 -6.84 4.72
CA ARG A 73 -1.45 -7.18 6.14
C ARG A 73 -2.06 -8.56 6.33
N VAL A 74 -1.26 -9.49 6.84
CA VAL A 74 -1.66 -10.86 7.15
C VAL A 74 -1.84 -11.02 8.65
N THR A 75 -2.98 -11.57 9.05
CA THR A 75 -3.37 -11.90 10.42
C THR A 75 -3.51 -13.43 10.50
N PRO A 76 -2.43 -14.17 10.82
CA PRO A 76 -2.37 -15.62 10.70
C PRO A 76 -3.13 -16.35 11.83
N ASP A 77 -4.44 -16.15 11.88
CA ASP A 77 -5.39 -16.72 12.85
C ASP A 77 -5.50 -18.27 12.79
N TRP A 78 -4.99 -18.88 11.72
CA TRP A 78 -4.87 -20.33 11.57
C TRP A 78 -3.73 -20.94 12.40
N LEU A 79 -2.86 -20.12 12.99
CA LEU A 79 -1.80 -20.59 13.88
C LEU A 79 -2.32 -20.65 15.32
N PRO A 80 -2.14 -21.78 16.03
CA PRO A 80 -2.52 -21.88 17.44
C PRO A 80 -1.94 -20.76 18.32
N GLU A 81 -0.71 -20.34 18.04
CA GLU A 81 0.02 -19.31 18.77
C GLU A 81 -0.59 -17.91 18.58
N TYR A 82 -1.40 -17.69 17.54
CA TYR A 82 -2.03 -16.41 17.29
C TYR A 82 -3.08 -16.04 18.35
N ALA A 83 -3.58 -17.03 19.11
CA ALA A 83 -4.45 -16.81 20.25
C ALA A 83 -3.72 -16.22 21.47
N ASP A 84 -2.39 -16.35 21.56
CA ASP A 84 -1.60 -15.80 22.67
C ASP A 84 -1.09 -14.39 22.32
N ALA A 85 -1.65 -13.41 23.03
CA ALA A 85 -1.33 -11.99 22.89
C ALA A 85 0.17 -11.64 23.06
N ASN A 86 0.96 -12.50 23.71
CA ASN A 86 2.38 -12.25 23.94
C ASN A 86 3.26 -12.61 22.74
N VAL A 87 2.82 -13.59 21.93
CA VAL A 87 3.61 -14.12 20.81
C VAL A 87 2.98 -13.86 19.46
N ALA A 88 1.67 -13.61 19.39
CA ALA A 88 0.96 -13.36 18.14
C ALA A 88 1.59 -12.23 17.32
N LYS A 89 1.79 -12.48 16.01
CA LYS A 89 2.38 -11.54 15.05
C LYS A 89 1.51 -11.36 13.82
N ASN A 90 1.41 -10.12 13.35
CA ASN A 90 0.91 -9.81 12.00
C ASN A 90 2.09 -9.67 11.05
N LEU A 91 1.85 -9.91 9.76
CA LEU A 91 2.84 -9.66 8.70
C LEU A 91 2.41 -8.46 7.87
N TYR A 92 3.36 -7.57 7.56
CA TYR A 92 3.21 -6.52 6.57
C TYR A 92 4.10 -6.85 5.38
N ILE A 93 3.50 -6.88 4.19
CA ILE A 93 4.16 -7.30 2.96
C ILE A 93 4.06 -6.18 1.95
N ALA A 94 5.18 -5.71 1.42
CA ALA A 94 5.19 -4.64 0.43
C ALA A 94 6.34 -4.78 -0.56
N VAL A 95 6.18 -4.21 -1.75
CA VAL A 95 7.22 -4.15 -2.78
C VAL A 95 8.10 -2.93 -2.50
N ARG A 96 9.41 -3.16 -2.42
CA ARG A 96 10.40 -2.09 -2.21
C ARG A 96 11.34 -2.04 -3.41
N VAL A 97 11.60 -0.84 -3.91
CA VAL A 97 12.42 -0.56 -5.09
C VAL A 97 13.34 0.60 -4.75
N ASN A 98 14.60 0.55 -5.17
CA ASN A 98 15.59 1.59 -4.85
C ASN A 98 15.43 2.86 -5.71
N LYS A 99 14.29 3.52 -5.58
CA LYS A 99 13.93 4.76 -6.27
C LYS A 99 13.20 5.70 -5.30
N GLY A 100 13.08 6.97 -5.68
CA GLY A 100 12.45 7.98 -4.83
C GLY A 100 13.13 8.07 -3.46
N GLY A 101 12.35 8.05 -2.39
CA GLY A 101 12.89 8.06 -1.02
C GLY A 101 13.63 6.78 -0.61
N ASP A 102 13.50 5.70 -1.39
CA ASP A 102 14.25 4.45 -1.21
C ASP A 102 15.52 4.38 -2.07
N ALA A 103 15.96 5.48 -2.71
CA ALA A 103 17.07 5.47 -3.67
C ALA A 103 18.40 4.94 -3.11
N GLN A 104 18.65 5.08 -1.80
CA GLN A 104 19.85 4.58 -1.12
C GLN A 104 19.64 3.23 -0.42
N MET A 105 18.48 2.59 -0.63
CA MET A 105 18.20 1.30 -0.04
C MET A 105 19.22 0.27 -0.51
N ASN A 106 19.80 -0.44 0.47
CA ASN A 106 20.72 -1.53 0.21
C ASN A 106 20.09 -2.57 -0.73
N SER A 107 20.87 -3.02 -1.73
CA SER A 107 20.46 -3.99 -2.76
C SER A 107 19.92 -5.30 -2.21
N ASP A 108 20.29 -5.67 -0.99
CA ASP A 108 19.77 -6.84 -0.30
C ASP A 108 18.25 -6.72 -0.07
N TYR A 109 17.72 -5.52 0.14
CA TYR A 109 16.30 -5.26 0.38
C TYR A 109 15.57 -4.66 -0.82
N ALA A 110 16.30 -4.02 -1.72
CA ALA A 110 15.73 -3.36 -2.89
C ALA A 110 15.32 -4.34 -3.99
N ASN A 111 14.28 -3.94 -4.73
CA ASN A 111 13.71 -4.65 -5.89
C ASN A 111 13.10 -6.01 -5.54
N LYS A 112 12.49 -6.09 -4.36
CA LYS A 112 11.96 -7.32 -3.76
C LYS A 112 10.67 -7.04 -3.00
N VAL A 113 9.92 -8.11 -2.75
CA VAL A 113 8.87 -8.11 -1.72
C VAL A 113 9.57 -8.20 -0.37
N ASN A 114 9.34 -7.22 0.51
CA ASN A 114 9.82 -7.23 1.88
C ASN A 114 8.67 -7.62 2.82
N VAL A 115 9.01 -8.45 3.80
CA VAL A 115 8.08 -8.93 4.83
C VAL A 115 8.59 -8.48 6.19
N HIS A 116 7.74 -7.76 6.91
CA HIS A 116 7.96 -7.33 8.29
C HIS A 116 6.94 -7.99 9.19
N GLU A 117 7.37 -8.46 10.36
CA GLU A 117 6.49 -8.94 11.42
C GLU A 117 6.26 -7.84 12.46
N VAL A 118 5.07 -7.85 13.07
CA VAL A 118 4.61 -6.83 14.03
C VAL A 118 3.88 -7.52 15.16
N ASN A 119 4.02 -7.05 16.41
CA ASN A 119 3.23 -7.58 17.53
C ASN A 119 1.72 -7.38 17.26
N ALA A 120 0.97 -8.49 17.17
CA ALA A 120 -0.44 -8.46 16.78
C ALA A 120 -1.31 -7.77 17.83
N THR A 121 -1.04 -7.95 19.12
CA THR A 121 -1.79 -7.30 20.20
C THR A 121 -1.73 -5.79 20.10
N MET A 122 -0.55 -5.22 19.84
CA MET A 122 -0.36 -3.78 19.70
C MET A 122 -0.91 -3.23 18.38
N ASP A 123 -0.88 -4.05 17.32
CA ASP A 123 -1.33 -3.68 16.00
C ASP A 123 -2.86 -3.74 15.86
N ASN A 124 -3.48 -4.85 16.29
CA ASN A 124 -4.93 -5.09 16.22
C ASN A 124 -5.72 -4.14 17.13
N ASN A 125 -5.12 -3.68 18.23
CA ASN A 125 -5.78 -2.77 19.17
C ASN A 125 -5.46 -1.30 18.89
N TYR A 126 -4.87 -0.92 17.76
CA TYR A 126 -4.76 0.48 17.38
C TYR A 126 -6.10 1.04 16.88
N PRO A 127 -6.50 2.29 17.18
CA PRO A 127 -5.82 3.33 17.95
C PRO A 127 -6.19 3.47 19.42
N GLN A 128 -6.39 2.36 20.13
CA GLN A 128 -6.63 2.43 21.57
C GLN A 128 -5.48 3.14 22.31
N ARG A 129 -5.84 3.97 23.30
CA ARG A 129 -4.91 4.85 24.04
C ARG A 129 -3.71 4.12 24.63
N ILE A 130 -3.86 2.87 25.04
CA ILE A 130 -2.80 2.09 25.67
C ILE A 130 -1.63 1.79 24.73
N TYR A 131 -1.87 1.70 23.42
CA TYR A 131 -0.84 1.38 22.41
C TYR A 131 -0.50 2.55 21.49
N GLN A 132 -1.05 3.74 21.74
CA GLN A 132 -0.87 4.89 20.85
C GLN A 132 0.58 5.37 20.80
N TYR A 133 1.31 5.26 21.92
CA TYR A 133 2.71 5.70 22.06
C TYR A 133 3.69 4.55 22.30
N THR A 134 3.24 3.29 22.20
CA THR A 134 4.09 2.13 22.38
C THR A 134 4.73 1.71 21.07
N ASP A 135 5.96 1.21 21.14
CA ASP A 135 6.59 0.57 19.99
C ASP A 135 5.88 -0.74 19.65
N ARG A 136 5.37 -0.89 18.41
CA ARG A 136 4.66 -2.11 17.96
C ARG A 136 5.59 -3.31 17.66
N LYS A 137 6.89 -3.18 17.98
CA LYS A 137 7.90 -4.23 17.86
C LYS A 137 7.95 -4.80 16.45
N ILE A 138 8.28 -3.93 15.51
CA ILE A 138 8.42 -4.27 14.09
C ILE A 138 9.76 -4.97 13.92
N SER A 139 9.79 -6.05 13.15
CA SER A 139 11.02 -6.72 12.78
C SER A 139 11.00 -7.13 11.31
N PHE A 140 12.10 -6.92 10.60
CA PHE A 140 12.28 -7.50 9.28
C PHE A 140 12.34 -9.03 9.41
N LEU A 141 11.53 -9.72 8.62
CA LEU A 141 11.42 -11.17 8.65
C LEU A 141 12.06 -11.81 7.43
N ALA A 142 11.68 -11.38 6.23
CA ALA A 142 12.04 -12.08 5.01
C ALA A 142 11.93 -11.19 3.76
N LEU A 143 12.47 -11.71 2.66
CA LEU A 143 12.35 -11.14 1.33
C LEU A 143 11.96 -12.21 0.32
N ALA A 144 11.25 -11.81 -0.72
CA ALA A 144 11.07 -12.61 -1.93
C ALA A 144 11.47 -11.77 -3.15
N PRO A 145 12.53 -12.15 -3.88
CA PRO A 145 12.82 -11.58 -5.18
C PRO A 145 11.66 -11.81 -6.17
N ALA A 146 11.63 -10.99 -7.23
CA ALA A 146 10.76 -11.26 -8.37
C ALA A 146 11.05 -12.64 -8.94
N LEU A 147 9.99 -13.30 -9.44
CA LEU A 147 10.01 -14.68 -9.93
C LEU A 147 10.58 -15.70 -8.92
N SER A 148 10.36 -15.47 -7.62
CA SER A 148 10.86 -16.33 -6.55
C SER A 148 9.84 -16.52 -5.42
N ARG A 149 10.16 -17.42 -4.49
CA ARG A 149 9.35 -17.78 -3.33
C ARG A 149 10.21 -17.77 -2.07
N VAL A 150 9.63 -17.27 -0.98
CA VAL A 150 10.12 -17.49 0.38
C VAL A 150 9.07 -18.24 1.19
N ASN A 151 9.52 -19.19 2.00
CA ASN A 151 8.65 -19.97 2.88
C ASN A 151 8.83 -19.48 4.31
N LEU A 152 7.76 -18.93 4.88
CA LEU A 152 7.68 -18.50 6.26
C LEU A 152 7.15 -19.67 7.08
N THR A 153 8.03 -20.60 7.45
CA THR A 153 7.67 -21.86 8.12
C THR A 153 6.95 -21.67 9.44
N ALA A 154 7.38 -20.71 10.25
CA ALA A 154 6.71 -20.34 11.49
C ALA A 154 5.27 -19.83 11.29
N TYR A 155 4.95 -19.37 10.07
CA TYR A 155 3.64 -18.82 9.72
C TYR A 155 2.78 -19.76 8.88
N LYS A 156 3.35 -20.92 8.50
CA LYS A 156 2.79 -21.83 7.49
C LYS A 156 2.31 -21.11 6.22
N LEU A 157 3.12 -20.14 5.77
CA LEU A 157 2.80 -19.26 4.66
C LEU A 157 3.94 -19.23 3.64
N SER A 158 3.63 -19.37 2.36
CA SER A 158 4.53 -19.10 1.25
C SER A 158 4.20 -17.74 0.64
N VAL A 159 5.21 -16.89 0.52
CA VAL A 159 5.13 -15.56 -0.11
C VAL A 159 5.93 -15.60 -1.41
N TYR A 160 5.32 -15.14 -2.49
CA TYR A 160 5.91 -15.15 -3.82
C TYR A 160 6.07 -13.73 -4.33
N GLY A 161 7.26 -13.43 -4.85
CA GLY A 161 7.43 -12.32 -5.78
C GLY A 161 7.15 -12.84 -7.18
N GLY A 162 6.08 -12.38 -7.81
CA GLY A 162 5.69 -12.76 -9.15
C GLY A 162 6.43 -11.99 -10.23
N SER A 163 5.76 -11.82 -11.36
CA SER A 163 6.20 -10.99 -12.49
C SER A 163 5.88 -9.51 -12.26
N TRP A 164 6.72 -8.64 -12.81
CA TRP A 164 6.42 -7.22 -12.92
C TRP A 164 5.33 -7.02 -13.97
N VAL A 165 4.25 -6.33 -13.60
CA VAL A 165 3.10 -6.09 -14.48
C VAL A 165 3.09 -4.67 -15.04
N ASP A 166 3.82 -3.76 -14.39
CA ASP A 166 4.07 -2.39 -14.83
C ASP A 166 5.39 -1.90 -14.19
N VAL A 167 5.76 -0.66 -14.46
CA VAL A 167 6.88 0.04 -13.83
C VAL A 167 6.78 -0.07 -12.32
N ASP A 168 7.75 -0.78 -11.74
CA ASP A 168 7.92 -0.96 -10.30
C ASP A 168 6.63 -1.43 -9.59
N THR A 169 5.79 -2.20 -10.30
CA THR A 169 4.57 -2.81 -9.79
C THR A 169 4.63 -4.32 -9.99
N LEU A 170 4.57 -5.06 -8.88
CA LEU A 170 4.83 -6.51 -8.85
C LEU A 170 3.57 -7.28 -8.49
N LYS A 171 3.35 -8.44 -9.11
CA LYS A 171 2.43 -9.44 -8.56
C LYS A 171 3.01 -10.02 -7.27
N VAL A 172 2.20 -10.09 -6.22
CA VAL A 172 2.53 -10.76 -4.97
C VAL A 172 1.51 -11.85 -4.74
N HIS A 173 1.98 -13.08 -4.51
CA HIS A 173 1.11 -14.21 -4.25
C HIS A 173 1.33 -14.70 -2.82
N LEU A 174 0.26 -15.12 -2.17
CA LEU A 174 0.27 -15.69 -0.82
C LEU A 174 -0.41 -17.05 -0.86
N CYS A 175 0.20 -18.05 -0.24
CA CYS A 175 -0.41 -19.37 -0.09
C CYS A 175 -0.16 -19.92 1.31
N ARG A 176 -1.26 -20.20 2.03
CA ARG A 176 -1.23 -20.91 3.31
C ARG A 176 -1.01 -22.41 3.05
N TYR A 177 -0.32 -23.11 3.94
CA TYR A 177 -0.24 -24.57 3.93
C TYR A 177 -0.44 -25.13 5.34
N ASP A 178 -0.68 -26.42 5.49
CA ASP A 178 -0.92 -27.03 6.81
C ASP A 178 0.32 -27.74 7.35
N VAL A 179 1.04 -28.48 6.50
CA VAL A 179 2.17 -29.33 6.91
C VAL A 179 3.45 -28.90 6.22
N THR A 180 3.40 -28.69 4.90
CA THR A 180 4.60 -28.42 4.09
C THR A 180 4.35 -27.35 3.02
N PRO A 181 5.34 -26.47 2.75
CA PRO A 181 5.24 -25.49 1.66
C PRO A 181 5.17 -26.13 0.26
N LEU A 182 5.31 -27.46 0.14
CA LEU A 182 5.07 -28.20 -1.10
C LEU A 182 3.58 -28.34 -1.45
N GLU A 183 2.67 -28.12 -0.49
CA GLU A 183 1.23 -28.04 -0.75
C GLU A 183 0.87 -26.84 -1.63
N CYS A 184 1.68 -25.78 -1.56
CA CYS A 184 1.48 -24.59 -2.36
C CYS A 184 1.99 -24.78 -3.80
N PRO A 185 1.26 -24.25 -4.81
CA PRO A 185 1.62 -24.38 -6.21
C PRO A 185 2.97 -23.73 -6.49
N SER A 186 3.68 -24.26 -7.50
CA SER A 186 4.90 -23.62 -7.98
C SER A 186 4.58 -22.28 -8.64
N LEU A 187 5.52 -21.33 -8.58
CA LEU A 187 5.30 -20.01 -9.14
C LEU A 187 4.92 -20.00 -10.64
N PRO A 188 5.52 -20.82 -11.52
CA PRO A 188 5.09 -20.89 -12.92
C PRO A 188 3.62 -21.30 -13.11
N VAL A 189 3.08 -22.14 -12.20
CA VAL A 189 1.67 -22.55 -12.24
C VAL A 189 0.77 -21.37 -11.88
N ILE A 190 1.11 -20.64 -10.82
CA ILE A 190 0.37 -19.46 -10.36
C ILE A 190 0.34 -18.38 -11.46
N GLU A 191 1.49 -18.07 -12.05
CA GLU A 191 1.60 -17.04 -13.10
C GLU A 191 0.80 -17.38 -14.36
N LYS A 192 0.69 -18.68 -14.69
CA LYS A 192 -0.10 -19.14 -15.82
C LYS A 192 -1.61 -18.99 -15.58
N TRP A 193 -2.08 -19.23 -14.36
CA TRP A 193 -3.50 -19.10 -14.02
C TRP A 193 -4.00 -17.66 -14.06
N GLN A 194 -3.09 -16.69 -13.94
CA GLN A 194 -3.42 -15.26 -13.89
C GLN A 194 -3.13 -14.52 -15.19
N SER A 195 -2.68 -15.23 -16.23
CA SER A 195 -2.66 -14.67 -17.57
C SER A 195 -4.11 -14.47 -18.02
N PRO A 196 -4.55 -13.25 -18.39
CA PRO A 196 -5.90 -13.06 -18.91
C PRO A 196 -6.12 -14.01 -20.07
N ARG A 197 -7.23 -14.76 -20.03
CA ARG A 197 -7.66 -15.63 -21.12
C ARG A 197 -7.63 -14.79 -22.40
N PRO A 198 -7.09 -15.28 -23.54
CA PRO A 198 -7.18 -14.54 -24.79
C PRO A 198 -8.62 -14.09 -25.00
N PRO A 199 -8.87 -12.84 -25.43
CA PRO A 199 -10.23 -12.37 -25.66
C PRO A 199 -10.92 -13.39 -26.57
N SER A 200 -12.11 -13.84 -26.18
CA SER A 200 -12.89 -14.78 -27.00
C SER A 200 -13.00 -14.20 -28.41
N PRO A 201 -12.90 -15.04 -29.46
CA PRO A 201 -13.06 -14.57 -30.84
C PRO A 201 -14.33 -13.74 -30.92
N ARG A 202 -14.19 -12.50 -31.37
CA ARG A 202 -15.32 -11.59 -31.54
C ARG A 202 -16.36 -12.33 -32.40
N PRO A 203 -17.64 -12.43 -31.97
CA PRO A 203 -18.67 -13.00 -32.83
C PRO A 203 -18.65 -12.27 -34.17
N PRO A 204 -18.85 -12.98 -35.30
CA PRO A 204 -18.93 -12.33 -36.61
C PRO A 204 -19.98 -11.21 -36.54
N PRO A 205 -19.70 -10.04 -37.17
CA PRO A 205 -20.61 -8.91 -37.11
C PRO A 205 -21.99 -9.34 -37.61
N ASN A 206 -23.00 -9.12 -36.76
CA ASN A 206 -24.39 -9.39 -37.11
C ASN A 206 -24.74 -8.63 -38.42
N PRO A 207 -25.50 -9.24 -39.35
CA PRO A 207 -25.92 -8.55 -40.56
C PRO A 207 -26.63 -7.25 -40.17
N ARG A 208 -26.22 -6.14 -40.80
CA ARG A 208 -26.84 -4.83 -40.57
C ARG A 208 -28.35 -4.92 -40.79
N PRO A 209 -29.18 -4.42 -39.87
CA PRO A 209 -30.61 -4.26 -40.11
C PRO A 209 -30.84 -3.40 -41.37
N PRO A 210 -31.93 -3.64 -42.12
CA PRO A 210 -32.31 -2.81 -43.25
C PRO A 210 -32.45 -1.35 -42.81
N LYS A 211 -31.94 -0.44 -43.64
CA LYS A 211 -32.03 1.01 -43.42
C LYS A 211 -33.52 1.41 -43.32
N PRO A 212 -33.96 2.13 -42.27
CA PRO A 212 -35.31 2.64 -42.21
C PRO A 212 -35.60 3.61 -43.36
N PRO A 213 -36.85 3.72 -43.83
CA PRO A 213 -37.22 4.68 -44.86
C PRO A 213 -36.89 6.11 -44.42
N SER A 214 -36.36 6.90 -45.34
CA SER A 214 -36.06 8.32 -45.17
C SER A 214 -37.30 9.09 -44.73
N THR A 215 -37.19 9.77 -43.59
CA THR A 215 -38.22 10.69 -43.09
C THR A 215 -38.40 11.90 -44.01
N PRO A 216 -39.61 12.49 -44.09
CA PRO A 216 -39.89 13.65 -44.93
C PRO A 216 -39.09 14.89 -44.50
N PRO A 217 -38.83 15.84 -45.42
CA PRO A 217 -38.12 17.07 -45.10
C PRO A 217 -38.89 17.92 -44.09
N ARG A 218 -38.14 18.49 -43.14
CA ARG A 218 -38.66 19.32 -42.05
C ARG A 218 -39.15 20.68 -42.60
N PRO A 219 -40.28 21.23 -42.09
CA PRO A 219 -40.75 22.56 -42.49
C PRO A 219 -39.74 23.67 -42.12
N PRO A 220 -39.72 24.78 -42.86
CA PRO A 220 -38.83 25.90 -42.57
C PRO A 220 -39.15 26.56 -41.22
N SER A 221 -38.10 26.86 -40.47
CA SER A 221 -38.19 27.53 -39.17
C SER A 221 -38.69 28.99 -39.31
N PRO A 222 -39.53 29.48 -38.38
CA PRO A 222 -39.97 30.87 -38.37
C PRO A 222 -38.84 31.85 -38.00
N PRO A 223 -38.99 33.15 -38.31
CA PRO A 223 -37.95 34.15 -38.10
C PRO A 223 -37.66 34.38 -36.61
N PRO A 224 -36.43 34.76 -36.24
CA PRO A 224 -36.06 35.04 -34.86
C PRO A 224 -36.74 36.32 -34.36
N ASN A 225 -37.21 36.27 -33.11
CA ASN A 225 -37.84 37.39 -32.43
C ASN A 225 -36.82 38.50 -32.09
N PRO A 226 -37.23 39.79 -32.05
CA PRO A 226 -36.33 40.89 -31.71
C PRO A 226 -35.79 40.78 -30.28
N ARG A 227 -34.50 41.06 -30.15
CA ARG A 227 -33.77 41.04 -28.88
C ARG A 227 -34.22 42.21 -27.99
N PRO A 228 -34.57 41.99 -26.71
CA PRO A 228 -34.80 43.08 -25.76
C PRO A 228 -33.50 43.85 -25.46
N PRO A 229 -33.59 45.16 -25.15
CA PRO A 229 -32.43 45.97 -24.79
C PRO A 229 -31.86 45.56 -23.43
N SER A 230 -30.52 45.49 -23.36
CA SER A 230 -29.76 45.23 -22.14
C SER A 230 -30.01 46.31 -21.07
N PRO A 231 -30.35 45.93 -19.82
CA PRO A 231 -30.26 46.83 -18.70
C PRO A 231 -28.79 47.02 -18.29
N ASN A 232 -28.50 48.29 -18.02
CA ASN A 232 -27.23 48.87 -17.61
C ASN A 232 -26.42 48.08 -16.57
N ALA A 233 -25.10 48.21 -16.74
CA ALA A 233 -24.07 47.85 -15.80
C ALA A 233 -24.33 48.44 -14.40
N VAL A 234 -24.36 47.57 -13.39
CA VAL A 234 -24.04 47.93 -12.01
C VAL A 234 -22.68 47.33 -11.71
N SER A 235 -21.70 48.23 -11.56
CA SER A 235 -20.36 47.94 -11.09
C SER A 235 -20.40 47.42 -9.65
N THR A 236 -20.06 46.16 -9.42
CA THR A 236 -19.75 45.64 -8.08
C THR A 236 -18.29 45.20 -8.04
N THR A 237 -17.41 46.17 -7.82
CA THR A 237 -16.06 45.94 -7.27
C THR A 237 -16.19 45.63 -5.78
N PHE A 238 -16.11 44.36 -5.40
CA PHE A 238 -15.70 43.95 -4.05
C PHE A 238 -14.77 42.75 -4.17
N ALA A 239 -13.47 43.05 -4.27
CA ALA A 239 -12.43 42.08 -3.98
C ALA A 239 -12.38 41.85 -2.45
N PRO A 240 -12.26 40.60 -1.97
CA PRO A 240 -12.01 40.35 -0.56
C PRO A 240 -10.60 40.87 -0.17
N PRO A 241 -10.43 41.41 1.05
CA PRO A 241 -9.12 41.87 1.49
C PRO A 241 -8.17 40.68 1.70
N PRO A 242 -6.85 40.87 1.49
CA PRO A 242 -5.86 39.83 1.71
C PRO A 242 -5.79 39.42 3.19
N PRO A 243 -5.46 38.15 3.50
CA PRO A 243 -5.27 37.69 4.86
C PRO A 243 -4.09 38.40 5.53
N ASN A 244 -4.30 38.80 6.79
CA ASN A 244 -3.31 39.47 7.63
C ASN A 244 -2.00 38.65 7.74
N PRO A 245 -0.82 39.29 7.67
CA PRO A 245 0.44 38.62 7.93
C PRO A 245 0.51 38.14 9.38
N ARG A 246 0.90 36.87 9.54
CA ARG A 246 1.09 36.20 10.83
C ARG A 246 2.14 36.95 11.68
N PRO A 247 1.93 37.15 12.99
CA PRO A 247 2.94 37.73 13.85
C PRO A 247 4.21 36.89 13.88
N SER A 248 5.36 37.55 13.75
CA SER A 248 6.69 36.95 13.89
C SER A 248 6.84 36.28 15.27
N PRO A 249 7.51 35.11 15.36
CA PRO A 249 7.81 34.49 16.64
C PRO A 249 8.74 35.38 17.46
N PRO A 250 8.59 35.41 18.81
CA PRO A 250 9.45 36.19 19.67
C PRO A 250 10.90 35.69 19.63
N PRO A 251 11.89 36.58 19.80
CA PRO A 251 13.29 36.20 19.79
C PRO A 251 13.60 35.22 20.93
N ARG A 252 14.29 34.15 20.58
CA ARG A 252 14.74 33.08 21.50
C ARG A 252 15.68 33.69 22.54
N ALA A 253 15.26 33.70 23.81
CA ALA A 253 16.09 34.09 24.93
C ALA A 253 17.36 33.21 24.95
N ARG A 254 18.53 33.84 24.80
CA ARG A 254 19.83 33.22 25.06
C ARG A 254 19.86 32.78 26.52
N ARG A 255 19.81 31.47 26.76
CA ARG A 255 20.19 30.93 28.08
C ARG A 255 21.67 31.23 28.29
N ALA A 256 21.92 32.06 29.30
CA ALA A 256 23.24 32.36 29.81
C ALA A 256 23.96 31.07 30.22
N ALA A 257 25.23 30.98 29.84
CA ALA A 257 26.17 29.98 30.31
C ALA A 257 26.25 30.06 31.84
N GLY A 258 25.73 29.01 32.50
CA GLY A 258 25.92 28.79 33.92
C GLY A 258 27.38 28.52 34.22
N ARG A 259 28.01 29.49 34.88
CA ARG A 259 29.34 29.43 35.49
C ARG A 259 29.52 28.16 36.33
N ARG A 260 30.64 27.48 36.08
CA ARG A 260 31.37 26.68 37.06
C ARG A 260 31.57 27.49 38.35
N ARG A 261 31.42 26.85 39.51
CA ARG A 261 32.31 27.09 40.65
C ARG A 261 32.57 25.78 41.42
N PRO A 262 33.77 25.65 42.02
CA PRO A 262 34.25 24.44 42.65
C PRO A 262 33.97 24.41 44.16
N ALA A 263 33.86 23.21 44.71
CA ALA A 263 34.37 22.75 45.99
C ALA A 263 34.24 21.21 46.00
#